data_AF-A0A6I7YBE2-F1
#
_entry.id   AF-A0A6I7YBE2-F1
#
_cell.length_a   1.000
_cell.length_b   1.000
_cell.length_c   1.000
_cell.angle_alpha   90.00
_cell.angle_beta   90.00
_cell.angle_gamma   90.00
#
_symmetry.space_group_name_H-M   'P 1'
#
loop_
_entity.id
_entity.type
_entity.pdbx_description
1 polymer ?
#
loop_
_entity_poly.entity_id
_entity_poly.type
_entity_poly.pdbx_seq_one_letter_code
_entity_poly.pdbx_strand_id
1 'polypeptide(L)'
;MLFDAVLQLHDHHRVEAEVLVEPGTRPDSALSAVIDAVVEVGAYAPGQVNAEARLYEDLGFDSVMIMQLKNRIEQQLPRGADITVPQLLPALKSVGTLAAFVRELTSTGATP
;
A
#
# COMPACT_ATOMS: atom_id res chain seq x y z
N MET A 1 -9.73 -61.05 -12.99
CA MET A 1 -9.18 -60.72 -14.33
C MET A 1 -9.45 -59.23 -14.52
N LEU A 2 -8.54 -58.37 -14.04
CA LEU A 2 -7.49 -57.73 -14.84
C LEU A 2 -8.10 -56.89 -15.97
N PHE A 3 -8.25 -55.59 -15.74
CA PHE A 3 -7.99 -54.51 -16.70
C PHE A 3 -7.74 -53.21 -15.92
N ASP A 4 -6.46 -52.80 -15.94
CA ASP A 4 -5.94 -51.44 -16.07
C ASP A 4 -6.48 -50.35 -15.12
N ALA A 5 -5.77 -49.93 -14.06
CA ALA A 5 -4.39 -49.43 -14.02
C ALA A 5 -4.08 -48.27 -15.00
N VAL A 6 -5.03 -47.35 -15.21
CA VAL A 6 -4.72 -46.00 -15.74
C VAL A 6 -5.62 -44.96 -15.09
N LEU A 7 -5.20 -44.40 -13.95
CA LEU A 7 -5.20 -42.94 -13.74
C LEU A 7 -4.19 -42.61 -12.63
N GLN A 8 -2.94 -42.74 -13.05
CA GLN A 8 -1.75 -42.10 -12.51
C GLN A 8 -2.00 -40.60 -12.24
N LEU A 9 -1.52 -40.13 -11.10
CA LEU A 9 -1.06 -38.76 -10.81
C LEU A 9 -2.03 -37.61 -11.18
N HIS A 10 -2.51 -36.90 -10.17
CA HIS A 10 -1.88 -35.63 -9.77
C HIS A 10 -2.21 -35.43 -8.29
N ASP A 11 -1.35 -36.04 -7.47
CA ASP A 11 -1.02 -35.50 -6.17
C ASP A 11 -0.52 -34.07 -6.43
N HIS A 12 -1.39 -33.07 -6.27
CA HIS A 12 -0.96 -31.68 -6.23
C HIS A 12 -0.30 -31.45 -4.88
N HIS A 13 0.89 -32.02 -4.77
CA HIS A 13 1.96 -31.62 -3.88
C HIS A 13 2.03 -30.08 -3.90
N ARG A 14 1.62 -29.49 -2.78
CA ARG A 14 2.39 -28.49 -2.04
C ARG A 14 3.05 -27.41 -2.92
N VAL A 15 2.35 -26.29 -3.03
CA VAL A 15 3.00 -24.98 -2.84
C VAL A 15 2.22 -24.26 -1.74
N GLU A 16 2.44 -24.71 -0.50
CA GLU A 16 2.51 -23.71 0.55
C GLU A 16 3.65 -22.79 0.12
N ALA A 17 3.30 -21.64 -0.44
CA ALA A 17 4.20 -20.51 -0.51
C ALA A 17 4.50 -20.17 0.95
N GLU A 18 5.44 -20.90 1.51
CA GLU A 18 6.19 -20.55 2.69
C GLU A 18 6.91 -19.28 2.28
N VAL A 19 6.18 -18.16 2.38
CA VAL A 19 6.77 -16.85 2.39
C VAL A 19 7.61 -16.88 3.66
N LEU A 20 8.87 -17.22 3.48
CA LEU A 20 9.94 -16.92 4.40
C LEU A 20 9.95 -15.39 4.50
N VAL A 21 9.07 -14.85 5.34
CA VAL A 21 9.10 -13.47 5.76
C VAL A 21 10.33 -13.38 6.63
N GLU A 22 11.46 -13.05 6.00
CA GLU A 22 12.67 -12.60 6.68
C GLU A 22 12.23 -11.59 7.76
N PRO A 23 12.50 -11.84 9.06
CA PRO A 23 12.17 -10.91 10.13
C PRO A 23 13.11 -9.70 10.05
N GLY A 24 12.82 -8.81 9.11
CA GLY A 24 13.67 -7.66 8.77
C GLY A 24 13.10 -6.75 7.70
N THR A 25 12.09 -7.17 6.94
CA THR A 25 11.35 -6.28 6.03
C THR A 25 9.87 -6.45 6.29
N ARG A 26 9.33 -5.72 7.27
CA ARG A 26 7.90 -5.44 7.27
C ARG A 26 7.61 -4.85 5.88
N PRO A 27 6.71 -5.43 5.04
CA PRO A 27 6.34 -4.81 3.78
C PRO A 27 6.09 -3.33 4.05
N ASP A 28 6.73 -2.43 3.28
CA ASP A 28 6.84 -1.00 3.59
C ASP A 28 5.46 -0.45 3.95
N SER A 29 5.17 -0.41 5.26
CA SER A 29 3.79 -0.35 5.73
C SER A 29 3.16 0.98 5.39
N ALA A 30 4.00 2.01 5.23
CA ALA A 30 3.59 3.32 4.76
C ALA A 30 3.23 3.29 3.26
N LEU A 31 3.99 2.59 2.42
CA LEU A 31 3.69 2.49 1.00
C LEU A 31 2.38 1.72 0.75
N SER A 32 2.21 0.56 1.37
CA SER A 32 0.97 -0.21 1.25
C SER A 32 -0.23 0.60 1.75
N ALA A 33 -0.12 1.26 2.90
CA ALA A 33 -1.19 2.06 3.47
C ALA A 33 -1.57 3.26 2.60
N VAL A 34 -0.59 3.93 1.98
CA VAL A 34 -0.84 5.04 1.04
C VAL A 34 -1.46 4.52 -0.25
N ILE A 35 -1.00 3.39 -0.81
CA ILE A 35 -1.63 2.78 -1.98
C ILE A 35 -3.09 2.45 -1.70
N ASP A 36 -3.39 1.82 -0.56
CA ASP A 36 -4.75 1.47 -0.17
C ASP A 36 -5.64 2.73 -0.04
N ALA A 37 -5.13 3.79 0.57
CA ALA A 37 -5.85 5.05 0.69
C ALA A 37 -6.12 5.70 -0.68
N VAL A 38 -5.16 5.64 -1.60
CA VAL A 38 -5.30 6.16 -2.98
C VAL A 38 -6.30 5.34 -3.78
N VAL A 39 -6.23 4.01 -3.69
CA VAL A 39 -7.16 3.07 -4.31
C VAL A 39 -8.59 3.35 -3.86
N GLU A 40 -8.81 3.55 -2.56
CA GLU A 40 -10.13 3.81 -2.01
C GLU A 40 -10.68 5.18 -2.40
N VAL A 41 -9.88 6.25 -2.26
CA VAL A 41 -10.33 7.62 -2.56
C VAL A 41 -10.57 7.81 -4.06
N GLY A 42 -9.71 7.25 -4.91
CA GLY A 42 -9.84 7.35 -6.36
C GLY A 42 -10.65 6.23 -7.02
N ALA A 43 -11.19 5.30 -6.22
CA ALA A 43 -11.94 4.13 -6.68
C ALA A 43 -11.21 3.30 -7.77
N TYR A 44 -9.89 3.14 -7.67
CA TYR A 44 -9.11 2.29 -8.57
C TYR A 44 -9.27 0.81 -8.20
N ALA A 45 -8.99 -0.08 -9.16
CA ALA A 45 -8.87 -1.50 -8.83
C ALA A 45 -7.51 -1.76 -8.12
N PRO A 46 -7.44 -2.75 -7.19
CA PRO A 46 -6.17 -3.17 -6.60
C PRO A 46 -5.15 -3.54 -7.68
N GLY A 47 -3.91 -3.08 -7.53
CA GLY A 47 -2.82 -3.30 -8.49
C GLY A 47 -2.77 -2.32 -9.67
N GLN A 48 -3.72 -1.39 -9.81
CA GLN A 48 -3.64 -0.28 -10.78
C GLN A 48 -2.77 0.89 -10.30
N VAL A 49 -2.49 0.96 -9.00
CA VAL A 49 -1.73 2.03 -8.37
C VAL A 49 -0.36 1.48 -7.92
N ASN A 50 0.69 2.19 -8.26
CA ASN A 50 2.07 1.88 -7.86
C ASN A 50 2.77 3.13 -7.30
N ALA A 51 4.00 2.98 -6.80
CA ALA A 51 4.76 4.05 -6.17
C ALA A 51 5.16 5.20 -7.13
N GLU A 52 5.28 4.93 -8.42
CA GLU A 52 5.72 5.91 -9.43
C GLU A 52 4.56 6.80 -9.91
N ALA A 53 3.32 6.34 -9.75
CA ALA A 53 2.13 7.05 -10.18
C ALA A 53 2.03 8.45 -9.56
N ARG A 54 1.86 9.47 -10.42
CA ARG A 54 1.70 10.87 -10.04
C ARG A 54 0.24 11.14 -9.68
N LEU A 55 -0.02 11.70 -8.49
CA LEU A 55 -1.38 11.88 -7.97
C LEU A 55 -2.22 12.75 -8.92
N TYR A 56 -1.67 13.86 -9.38
CA TYR A 56 -2.40 14.78 -10.26
C TYR A 56 -2.41 14.34 -11.73
N GLU A 57 -1.26 13.92 -12.25
CA GLU A 57 -1.08 13.76 -13.69
C GLU A 57 -1.48 12.37 -14.20
N ASP A 58 -1.22 11.33 -13.42
CA ASP A 58 -1.50 9.94 -13.85
C ASP A 58 -2.82 9.44 -13.26
N LEU A 59 -3.11 9.83 -12.01
CA LEU A 59 -4.31 9.38 -11.30
C LEU A 59 -5.45 10.40 -11.42
N GLY A 60 -5.17 11.69 -11.59
CA GLY A 60 -6.22 12.71 -11.74
C GLY A 60 -6.86 13.15 -10.42
N PHE A 61 -6.13 13.07 -9.30
CA PHE A 61 -6.58 13.61 -8.03
C PHE A 61 -6.82 15.12 -8.14
N ASP A 62 -7.97 15.56 -7.64
CA ASP A 62 -8.34 16.96 -7.51
C ASP A 62 -8.29 17.41 -6.05
N SER A 63 -8.58 18.68 -5.79
CA SER A 63 -8.55 19.25 -4.45
C SER A 63 -9.48 18.55 -3.45
N VAL A 64 -10.62 18.00 -3.89
CA VAL A 64 -11.56 17.29 -3.02
C VAL A 64 -10.99 15.93 -2.65
N MET A 65 -10.48 15.18 -3.63
CA MET A 65 -9.83 13.90 -3.40
C MET A 65 -8.58 14.04 -2.52
N ILE A 66 -7.79 15.11 -2.68
CA ILE A 66 -6.63 15.36 -1.81
C ILE A 66 -7.04 15.59 -0.35
N MET A 67 -8.14 16.29 -0.09
CA MET A 67 -8.64 16.44 1.29
C MET A 67 -9.13 15.11 1.87
N GLN A 68 -9.80 14.28 1.07
CA GLN A 68 -10.21 12.94 1.50
C GLN A 68 -9.00 12.05 1.79
N LEU A 69 -8.00 12.05 0.90
CA LEU A 69 -6.75 11.31 1.05
C LEU A 69 -5.99 11.74 2.30
N LYS A 70 -5.85 13.05 2.52
CA LYS A 70 -5.26 13.61 3.75
C LYS A 70 -5.96 13.05 4.99
N ASN A 71 -7.28 13.19 5.08
CA ASN A 71 -8.05 12.72 6.23
C ASN A 71 -7.88 11.21 6.45
N ARG A 72 -7.82 10.42 5.38
CA ARG A 72 -7.64 8.97 5.46
C ARG A 72 -6.26 8.57 5.95
N ILE A 73 -5.21 9.26 5.49
CA ILE A 73 -3.85 9.06 5.96
C ILE A 73 -3.75 9.43 7.45
N GLU A 74 -4.32 10.55 7.86
CA GLU A 74 -4.30 11.00 9.28
C GLU A 74 -4.98 10.00 10.22
N GLN A 75 -6.06 9.34 9.78
CA GLN A 75 -6.72 8.29 10.54
C GLN A 75 -5.82 7.06 10.80
N GLN A 76 -4.81 6.85 9.97
CA GLN A 76 -3.86 5.74 10.10
C GLN A 76 -2.61 6.12 10.90
N LEU A 77 -2.41 7.41 11.19
CA LEU A 77 -1.28 7.88 11.99
C LEU A 77 -1.53 7.72 13.50
N PRO A 78 -0.45 7.65 14.31
CA PRO A 78 -0.56 7.70 15.77
C PRO A 78 -1.33 8.95 16.23
N ARG A 79 -2.11 8.80 17.30
CA ARG A 79 -2.90 9.90 17.88
C ARG A 79 -2.00 11.11 18.17
N GLY A 80 -2.35 12.26 17.59
CA GLY A 80 -1.63 13.52 17.77
C GLY A 80 -0.73 13.93 16.61
N ALA A 81 -0.54 13.07 15.60
CA ALA A 81 0.05 13.48 14.33
C ALA A 81 -1.02 14.20 13.49
N ASP A 82 -0.73 15.45 13.11
CA ASP A 82 -1.56 16.26 12.22
C ASP A 82 -0.73 16.64 10.99
N ILE A 83 -1.31 16.48 9.80
CA ILE A 83 -0.67 16.86 8.55
C ILE A 83 -1.26 18.20 8.14
N THR A 84 -0.45 19.24 7.98
CA THR A 84 -0.95 20.48 7.38
C THR A 84 -0.94 20.38 5.85
N VAL A 85 -1.86 21.07 5.18
CA VAL A 85 -1.89 21.10 3.70
C VAL A 85 -0.55 21.56 3.09
N PRO A 86 0.13 22.62 3.60
CA PRO A 86 1.44 23.01 3.09
C PRO A 86 2.52 21.92 3.22
N GLN A 87 2.49 21.10 4.27
CA GLN A 87 3.40 19.96 4.42
C GLN A 87 3.07 18.82 3.45
N LEU A 88 1.79 18.64 3.15
CA LEU A 88 1.32 17.60 2.23
C LEU A 88 1.69 17.91 0.77
N LEU A 89 1.59 19.17 0.33
CA LEU A 89 1.75 19.55 -1.08
C LEU A 89 3.03 19.01 -1.76
N PRO A 90 4.24 19.11 -1.16
CA PRO A 90 5.44 18.51 -1.74
C PRO A 90 5.39 16.99 -1.89
N ALA A 91 4.62 16.32 -1.02
CA ALA A 91 4.48 14.87 -0.99
C ALA A 91 3.52 14.33 -2.07
N LEU A 92 2.63 15.18 -2.60
CA LEU A 92 1.64 14.81 -3.63
C LEU A 92 2.23 14.62 -5.05
N LYS A 93 3.56 14.64 -5.20
CA LYS A 93 4.22 14.40 -6.49
C LYS A 93 3.97 13.00 -7.02
N SER A 94 4.08 12.00 -6.15
CA SER A 94 3.81 10.60 -6.47
C SER A 94 3.39 9.83 -5.23
N VAL A 95 2.77 8.67 -5.44
CA VAL A 95 2.38 7.75 -4.36
C VAL A 95 3.58 7.39 -3.48
N GLY A 96 4.74 7.13 -4.08
CA GLY A 96 5.97 6.83 -3.36
C GLY A 96 6.50 8.02 -2.56
N THR A 97 6.38 9.24 -3.07
CA THR A 97 6.78 10.46 -2.32
C THR A 97 5.87 10.65 -1.10
N LEU A 98 4.57 10.42 -1.27
CA LEU A 98 3.60 10.49 -0.18
C LEU A 98 3.86 9.41 0.88
N ALA A 99 4.16 8.18 0.45
CA ALA A 99 4.55 7.09 1.34
C ALA A 99 5.82 7.42 2.14
N ALA A 100 6.82 8.04 1.51
CA ALA A 100 8.03 8.47 2.20
C ALA A 100 7.74 9.51 3.29
N PHE A 101 6.89 10.49 2.99
CA PHE A 101 6.45 11.49 3.97
C PHE A 101 5.71 10.84 5.16
N VAL A 102 4.78 9.91 4.91
CA VAL A 102 4.06 9.18 5.96
C VAL A 102 5.01 8.33 6.82
N ARG A 103 6.01 7.70 6.22
CA ARG A 103 7.04 6.94 6.95
C ARG A 103 7.86 7.84 7.87
N GLU A 104 8.22 9.04 7.44
CA GLU A 104 8.96 10.00 8.29
C GLU A 104 8.12 10.45 9.49
N LEU A 105 6.83 10.73 9.29
CA LEU A 105 5.91 11.09 10.38
C LEU A 105 5.77 9.99 11.42
N THR A 106 5.63 8.74 10.98
CA THR A 106 5.50 7.59 11.87
C THR A 106 6.82 7.20 12.55
N SER A 107 7.96 7.47 11.92
CA SER A 107 9.29 7.25 12.51
C SER A 107 9.62 8.30 13.58
N THR A 108 9.17 9.54 13.39
CA THR A 108 9.41 10.65 14.34
C THR A 108 8.56 10.51 15.62
N GLY A 109 7.40 9.85 15.54
CA GLY A 109 6.57 9.52 16.71
C GLY A 109 7.01 8.28 17.49
N ALA A 110 7.99 7.52 16.98
CA ALA A 110 8.52 6.31 17.59
C ALA A 110 9.77 6.62 18.44
N THR A 111 9.59 7.35 19.55
CA THR A 111 10.64 7.50 20.56
C THR A 111 10.43 6.41 21.64
N PRO A 112 11.44 5.59 21.99
CA PRO A 112 11.36 4.64 23.10
C PRO A 112 11.26 5.31 24.47
#